data_AF-V4MEH8-F1
#
_entry.id   AF-V4MEH8-F1
#
_cell.length_a   1.000
_cell.length_b   1.000
_cell.length_c   1.000
_cell.angle_alpha   90.00
_cell.angle_beta   90.00
_cell.angle_gamma   90.00
#
_symmetry.space_group_name_H-M   'P 1'
#
loop_
_entity.id
_entity.type
_entity.pdbx_description
1 polymer ?
#
loop_
_entity_poly.entity_id
_entity_poly.type
_entity_poly.pdbx_seq_one_letter_code
_entity_poly.pdbx_strand_id
1 'polypeptide(L)'
;MGLMRSMLPNAKQIFKSQSMRNKNGSPSSTSGLVPKGHVAVYVGERMEKKRFVVPISYLNHPLFRDFLNRAEEEFGFHHPMGGLTIPCREEAFLHLITSHQLH
;
A
#
# COMPACT_ATOMS: atom_id res chain seq x y z
N MET A 1 -2.10 -71.29 -0.48
CA MET A 1 -0.70 -70.91 -0.19
C MET A 1 0.02 -70.70 -1.52
N GLY A 2 -0.11 -69.52 -2.13
CA GLY A 2 0.43 -69.21 -3.47
C GLY A 2 1.74 -68.44 -3.36
N LEU A 3 2.76 -68.94 -4.07
CA LEU A 3 4.15 -68.46 -4.07
C LEU A 3 4.29 -67.01 -4.56
N MET A 4 5.05 -66.24 -3.78
CA MET A 4 5.55 -64.90 -4.10
C MET A 4 6.48 -64.94 -5.32
N ARG A 5 6.08 -64.26 -6.39
CA ARG A 5 6.90 -63.98 -7.57
C ARG A 5 7.42 -62.55 -7.46
N SER A 6 8.73 -62.39 -7.27
CA SER A 6 9.43 -61.12 -7.40
C SER A 6 9.55 -60.71 -8.87
N MET A 7 9.30 -59.44 -9.21
CA MET A 7 9.97 -58.73 -10.31
C MET A 7 10.06 -57.20 -10.07
N LEU A 8 11.22 -56.69 -10.53
CA LEU A 8 11.95 -55.43 -10.38
C LEU A 8 11.26 -54.11 -10.85
N PRO A 9 11.92 -52.93 -10.65
CA PRO A 9 11.28 -51.63 -10.36
C PRO A 9 10.86 -50.83 -11.59
N ASN A 10 9.86 -49.96 -11.43
CA ASN A 10 9.56 -48.91 -12.41
C ASN A 10 9.88 -47.52 -11.83
N ALA A 11 10.57 -46.74 -12.66
CA ALA A 11 11.17 -45.46 -12.39
C ALA A 11 10.17 -44.33 -12.10
N LYS A 12 10.74 -43.13 -11.83
CA LYS A 12 10.12 -41.79 -11.65
C LYS A 12 9.76 -41.56 -10.17
N GLN A 13 10.36 -40.64 -9.42
CA GLN A 13 10.64 -39.24 -9.73
C GLN A 13 11.82 -38.76 -8.89
N ILE A 14 12.86 -38.27 -9.58
CA ILE A 14 13.90 -37.43 -8.97
C ILE A 14 13.21 -36.11 -8.64
N PHE A 15 13.06 -35.79 -7.35
CA PHE A 15 12.70 -34.44 -6.91
C PHE A 15 13.85 -33.50 -7.26
N LYS A 16 13.85 -33.03 -8.52
CA LYS A 16 14.54 -31.82 -8.94
C LYS A 16 13.96 -30.70 -8.08
N SER A 17 14.72 -30.26 -7.08
CA SER A 17 14.54 -28.99 -6.41
C SER A 17 14.69 -27.88 -7.46
N GLN A 18 13.60 -27.60 -8.17
CA GLN A 18 13.46 -26.43 -9.02
C GLN A 18 13.30 -25.23 -8.08
N SER A 19 14.42 -24.65 -7.68
CA SER A 19 14.45 -23.30 -7.14
C SER A 19 14.09 -22.35 -8.28
N MET A 20 12.78 -22.12 -8.46
CA MET A 20 12.24 -21.15 -9.39
C MET A 20 11.07 -20.45 -8.71
N ARG A 21 11.37 -19.40 -7.94
CA ARG A 21 10.71 -18.10 -8.12
C ARG A 21 11.44 -17.03 -7.32
N ASN A 22 12.40 -16.38 -7.97
CA ASN A 22 12.57 -14.95 -7.72
C ASN A 22 11.23 -14.32 -8.11
N LYS A 23 10.42 -13.97 -7.11
CA LYS A 23 9.26 -13.10 -7.32
C LYS A 23 9.83 -11.75 -7.75
N ASN A 24 10.07 -11.60 -9.05
CA ASN A 24 9.78 -10.33 -9.69
C ASN A 24 8.36 -10.01 -9.24
N GLY A 25 8.22 -8.99 -8.39
CA GLY A 25 6.93 -8.49 -7.96
C GLY A 25 6.18 -8.08 -9.21
N SER A 26 5.33 -8.99 -9.71
CA SER A 26 4.31 -8.65 -10.68
C SER A 26 3.51 -7.49 -10.09
N PRO A 27 3.29 -6.38 -10.81
CA PRO A 27 2.39 -5.34 -10.35
C PRO A 27 0.97 -5.91 -10.48
N SER A 28 0.57 -6.71 -9.51
CA SER A 28 -0.81 -7.12 -9.34
C SER A 28 -1.53 -5.96 -8.67
N SER A 29 -2.59 -5.47 -9.32
CA SER A 29 -3.43 -4.30 -8.99
C SER A 29 -2.89 -2.92 -9.42
N THR A 30 -3.10 -2.60 -10.69
CA THR A 30 -3.02 -1.23 -11.23
C THR A 30 -4.21 -0.40 -10.73
N SER A 31 -4.24 -0.09 -9.43
CA SER A 31 -5.23 0.82 -8.83
C SER A 31 -4.73 1.36 -7.50
N GLY A 32 -3.57 2.05 -7.52
CA GLY A 32 -3.10 2.77 -6.33
C GLY A 32 -1.61 2.78 -6.05
N LEU A 33 -0.77 2.56 -7.05
CA LEU A 33 0.67 2.69 -6.89
C LEU A 33 1.02 4.15 -6.60
N VAL A 34 1.29 4.45 -5.34
CA VAL A 34 1.87 5.73 -4.93
C VAL A 34 3.33 5.73 -5.40
N PRO A 35 3.76 6.68 -6.25
CA PRO A 35 5.14 6.75 -6.68
C PRO A 35 6.08 6.86 -5.48
N LYS A 36 7.33 6.39 -5.64
CA LYS A 36 8.35 6.60 -4.62
C LYS A 36 8.49 8.12 -4.36
N GLY A 37 8.65 8.49 -3.10
CA GLY A 37 8.70 9.91 -2.71
C GLY A 37 7.33 10.58 -2.56
N HIS A 38 6.23 9.83 -2.69
CA HIS A 38 4.87 10.33 -2.49
C HIS A 38 4.14 9.53 -1.41
N VAL A 39 3.04 10.07 -0.92
CA VAL A 39 2.14 9.46 0.07
C VAL A 39 0.70 9.60 -0.37
N ALA A 40 -0.12 8.58 -0.11
CA ALA A 40 -1.56 8.66 -0.29
C ALA A 40 -2.21 9.27 0.96
N VAL A 41 -2.99 10.32 0.74
CA VAL A 41 -3.71 11.07 1.77
C VAL A 41 -5.19 11.01 1.44
N TYR A 42 -5.99 10.61 2.41
CA TYR A 42 -7.44 10.55 2.32
C TYR A 42 -8.01 11.75 3.06
N VAL A 43 -8.69 12.64 2.34
CA VAL A 43 -9.22 13.90 2.87
C VAL A 43 -10.73 13.89 2.71
N GLY A 44 -11.45 14.31 3.75
CA GLY A 44 -12.89 14.48 3.71
C GLY A 44 -13.60 13.94 4.96
N GLU A 45 -14.89 14.21 5.04
CA GLU A 45 -15.69 13.97 6.24
C GLU A 45 -16.34 12.57 6.19
N ARG A 46 -16.11 11.78 7.25
CA ARG A 46 -16.76 10.48 7.57
C ARG A 46 -16.87 9.46 6.43
N MET A 47 -17.77 9.66 5.46
CA MET A 47 -18.05 8.75 4.35
C MET A 47 -17.48 9.19 3.00
N GLU A 48 -17.23 10.48 2.79
CA GLU A 48 -16.73 11.03 1.53
C GLU A 48 -15.26 11.37 1.66
N LYS A 49 -14.42 10.33 1.60
CA LYS A 49 -12.96 10.49 1.63
C LYS A 49 -12.39 10.42 0.22
N LYS A 50 -11.78 11.50 -0.22
CA LYS A 50 -11.09 11.59 -1.50
C LYS A 50 -9.61 11.30 -1.34
N ARG A 51 -9.07 10.49 -2.25
CA ARG A 51 -7.67 10.11 -2.26
C ARG A 51 -6.86 11.12 -3.06
N PHE A 52 -5.86 11.71 -2.39
CA PHE A 52 -4.84 12.55 -2.98
C PHE A 52 -3.48 11.86 -2.88
N VAL A 53 -2.62 12.11 -3.86
CA VAL A 53 -1.23 11.66 -3.83
C VAL A 53 -0.36 12.89 -3.81
N VAL A 54 0.35 13.11 -2.70
CA VAL A 54 1.20 14.29 -2.51
C VAL A 54 2.66 13.85 -2.29
N PRO A 55 3.64 14.66 -2.69
CA PRO A 55 5.03 14.42 -2.35
C PRO A 55 5.24 14.38 -0.83
N ILE A 56 6.18 13.54 -0.37
CA ILE A 56 6.52 13.43 1.06
C ILE A 56 7.06 14.76 1.62
N SER A 57 7.61 15.63 0.77
CA SER A 57 8.05 16.98 1.16
C SER A 57 6.95 17.82 1.82
N TYR A 58 5.68 17.59 1.48
CA TYR A 58 4.55 18.28 2.10
C TYR A 58 4.40 17.93 3.58
N LEU A 59 4.79 16.72 4.00
CA LEU A 59 4.70 16.29 5.41
C LEU A 59 5.58 17.14 6.34
N ASN A 60 6.63 17.77 5.81
CA ASN A 60 7.52 18.66 6.56
C ASN A 60 6.97 20.09 6.67
N HIS A 61 5.89 20.43 5.96
CA HIS A 61 5.33 21.77 6.02
C HIS A 61 4.55 21.97 7.33
N PRO A 62 4.71 23.11 8.04
CA PRO A 62 4.05 23.35 9.33
C PRO A 62 2.53 23.19 9.26
N LEU A 63 1.89 23.75 8.22
CA LEU A 63 0.43 23.59 8.05
C LEU A 63 0.00 22.13 7.80
N PHE A 64 0.84 21.32 7.15
CA PHE A 64 0.55 19.90 6.98
C PHE A 64 0.74 19.15 8.30
N ARG A 65 1.73 19.55 9.11
CA ARG A 65 1.94 19.05 10.47
C ARG A 65 0.70 19.30 11.34
N ASP A 66 0.09 20.48 11.25
CA ASP A 66 -1.16 20.77 11.98
C ASP A 66 -2.30 19.83 11.56
N PHE A 67 -2.41 19.53 10.26
CA PHE A 67 -3.37 18.53 9.77
C PHE A 67 -3.06 17.12 10.26
N LEU A 68 -1.77 16.74 10.33
CA LEU A 68 -1.33 15.45 10.88
C LEU A 68 -1.64 15.32 12.35
N ASN A 69 -1.40 16.36 13.15
CA ASN A 69 -1.69 16.35 14.58
C ASN A 69 -3.20 16.13 14.82
N ARG A 70 -4.06 16.85 14.09
CA ARG A 70 -5.52 16.65 14.18
C ARG A 70 -5.95 15.24 13.73
N ALA A 71 -5.30 14.71 12.68
CA ALA A 71 -5.53 13.35 12.24
C ALA A 71 -5.13 12.31 13.29
N GLU A 72 -4.02 12.53 13.98
CA GLU A 72 -3.56 11.69 15.09
C GLU A 72 -4.51 11.79 16.29
N GLU A 73 -5.01 12.97 16.63
CA GLU A 73 -5.98 13.15 17.72
C GLU A 73 -7.32 12.43 17.44
N GLU A 74 -7.79 12.41 16.18
CA GLU A 74 -9.07 11.79 15.82
C GLU A 74 -8.97 10.29 15.49
N PHE A 75 -7.94 9.88 14.75
CA PHE A 75 -7.79 8.51 14.24
C PHE A 75 -6.66 7.72 14.91
N GLY A 76 -5.77 8.38 15.67
CA GLY A 76 -4.55 7.77 16.20
C GLY A 76 -3.73 7.12 15.10
N PHE A 77 -3.34 5.86 15.32
CA PHE A 77 -2.66 5.03 14.32
C PHE A 77 -3.62 4.13 13.53
N HIS A 78 -4.92 4.19 13.81
CA HIS A 78 -5.92 3.31 13.22
C HIS A 78 -6.48 3.91 11.92
N HIS A 79 -5.75 3.69 10.83
CA HIS A 79 -6.19 4.11 9.49
C HIS A 79 -6.67 2.90 8.66
N PRO A 80 -7.99 2.69 8.52
CA PRO A 80 -8.53 1.51 7.84
C PRO A 80 -8.19 1.46 6.34
N MET A 81 -7.83 2.60 5.73
CA MET A 81 -7.48 2.70 4.32
C MET A 81 -5.99 2.50 4.02
N GLY A 82 -5.17 2.14 5.01
CA GLY A 82 -3.74 1.85 4.84
C GLY A 82 -2.89 3.06 4.42
N GLY A 83 -3.42 4.27 4.56
CA GLY A 83 -2.75 5.53 4.26
C GLY A 83 -3.18 6.62 5.22
N LEU A 84 -2.61 7.82 5.06
CA LEU A 84 -2.87 8.93 5.95
C LEU A 84 -4.29 9.43 5.78
N THR A 85 -5.08 9.52 6.84
CA THR A 85 -6.44 10.10 6.80
C THR A 85 -6.42 11.44 7.50
N ILE A 86 -6.82 12.51 6.83
CA ILE A 86 -6.88 13.86 7.42
C ILE A 86 -8.34 14.29 7.56
N PRO A 87 -8.81 14.59 8.79
CA PRO A 87 -10.13 15.15 9.03
C PRO A 87 -10.12 16.65 8.74
N CYS A 88 -10.06 16.99 7.46
CA CYS A 88 -10.26 18.37 7.02
C CYS A 88 -11.15 18.39 5.80
N ARG A 89 -11.74 19.56 5.55
CA ARG A 89 -12.51 19.82 4.34
C ARG A 89 -11.59 19.71 3.13
N GLU A 90 -12.12 19.14 2.05
CA GLU A 90 -11.38 18.99 0.80
C GLU A 90 -10.83 20.34 0.32
N GLU A 91 -11.63 21.41 0.39
CA GLU A 91 -11.23 22.75 -0.07
C GLU A 91 -10.02 23.29 0.70
N ALA A 92 -9.96 23.06 2.02
CA ALA A 92 -8.85 23.52 2.85
C ALA A 92 -7.54 22.80 2.50
N PHE A 93 -7.62 21.49 2.23
CA PHE A 93 -6.48 20.70 1.77
C PHE A 93 -6.05 21.10 0.36
N LEU A 94 -7.00 21.27 -0.55
CA LEU A 94 -6.75 21.72 -1.92
C LEU A 94 -6.06 23.07 -1.94
N HIS A 95 -6.53 24.03 -1.14
CA HIS A 95 -5.92 25.35 -1.04
C HIS A 95 -4.46 25.27 -0.57
N LEU A 96 -4.17 24.39 0.40
CA LEU A 96 -2.80 24.16 0.87
C LEU A 96 -1.91 23.56 -0.22
N ILE A 97 -2.36 22.50 -0.91
CA ILE A 97 -1.53 21.82 -1.91
C ILE A 97 -1.33 22.66 -3.18
N THR A 98 -2.34 23.43 -3.58
CA THR A 98 -2.29 24.30 -4.78
C THR A 98 -1.45 25.55 -4.54
N SER A 99 -1.55 26.17 -3.35
CA SER A 99 -0.69 27.31 -2.98
C SER A 99 0.80 26.94 -3.00
N HIS A 100 1.12 25.69 -2.69
CA HIS A 100 2.50 25.19 -2.67
C HIS A 100 3.04 24.75 -4.03
N GLN A 101 2.19 24.63 -5.06
CA GLN A 101 2.64 24.28 -6.41
C GLN A 101 3.06 25.52 -7.24
N LEU A 102 2.99 26.72 -6.67
CA LEU A 102 3.25 28.01 -7.33
C LEU A 102 4.65 28.61 -7.09
N HIS A 103 5.62 27.82 -6.62
CA HIS A 103 7.04 28.20 -6.54
C HIS A 103 7.92 27.14 -7.20
#